data_AF-A0A2P7AU78-F1
#
_entry.id   AF-A0A2P7AU78-F1
#
_cell.length_a   1.000
_cell.length_b   1.000
_cell.length_c   1.000
_cell.angle_alpha   90.00
_cell.angle_beta   90.00
_cell.angle_gamma   90.00
#
_symmetry.space_group_name_H-M   'P 1'
#
loop_
_entity.id
_entity.type
_entity.pdbx_description
1 polymer ?
#
loop_
_entity_poly.entity_id
_entity_poly.type
_entity_poly.pdbx_seq_one_letter_code
_entity_poly.pdbx_strand_id
1 'polypeptide(L)'
;MTQSAVVKDVHVGDEIAYGPVATAYYAVLEFLQIRPFYSMKSGYGFETRFGSYGKASFVEVWSFGKQLDYSKGVSQKRICFQAPCLIEETGLVLLGEADFRAAAQNGFAFAMVGKLRRINGKVSAQAFGEVLKLKGQLAPALSAVQPPPKPYPDLALELDGKSGELRPREQAQPAVESD
;
A
#
# COMPACT_ATOMS: atom_id res chain seq x y z
N MET A 1 -6.83 12.61 -6.23
CA MET A 1 -7.41 11.59 -5.34
C MET A 1 -6.62 10.31 -5.55
N THR A 2 -5.99 9.72 -4.53
CA THR A 2 -5.36 8.41 -4.70
C THR A 2 -6.45 7.35 -4.58
N GLN A 3 -6.65 6.59 -5.66
CA GLN A 3 -7.63 5.52 -5.73
C GLN A 3 -7.17 4.30 -4.92
N SER A 4 -8.15 3.53 -4.46
CA SER A 4 -7.97 2.25 -3.77
C SER A 4 -7.21 1.28 -4.68
N ALA A 5 -6.18 0.62 -4.16
CA ALA A 5 -5.26 -0.19 -4.95
C ALA A 5 -4.64 -1.32 -4.13
N VAL A 6 -4.35 -2.44 -4.78
CA VAL A 6 -3.47 -3.48 -4.25
C VAL A 6 -2.05 -3.17 -4.69
N VAL A 7 -1.14 -3.06 -3.73
CA VAL A 7 0.28 -2.80 -3.97
C VAL A 7 1.07 -4.02 -3.50
N LYS A 8 1.81 -4.63 -4.43
CA LYS A 8 2.78 -5.68 -4.11
C LYS A 8 4.13 -5.03 -3.83
N ASP A 9 4.56 -5.05 -2.57
CA ASP A 9 5.91 -4.64 -2.22
C ASP A 9 6.86 -5.81 -2.48
N VAL A 10 7.62 -5.70 -3.58
CA VAL A 10 8.58 -6.74 -4.01
C VAL A 10 9.78 -6.83 -3.06
N HIS A 11 10.12 -5.75 -2.34
CA HIS A 11 11.27 -5.73 -1.43
C HIS A 11 10.91 -6.36 -0.08
N VAL A 12 9.68 -6.15 0.38
CA VAL A 12 9.19 -6.72 1.63
C VAL A 12 8.48 -8.05 1.40
N GLY A 13 8.09 -8.39 0.17
CA GLY A 13 7.27 -9.56 -0.12
C GLY A 13 5.92 -9.49 0.57
N ASP A 14 5.29 -8.32 0.58
CA ASP A 14 3.99 -8.07 1.20
C ASP A 14 2.99 -7.56 0.17
N GLU A 15 1.74 -7.99 0.30
CA GLU A 15 0.65 -7.48 -0.52
C GLU A 15 -0.27 -6.64 0.37
N ILE A 16 -0.39 -5.36 0.03
CA ILE A 16 -1.14 -4.39 0.81
C ILE A 16 -2.32 -3.90 -0.01
N ALA A 17 -3.53 -4.13 0.48
CA ALA A 17 -4.74 -3.50 -0.05
C ALA A 17 -4.91 -2.14 0.63
N TYR A 18 -4.78 -1.07 -0.14
CA TYR A 18 -5.04 0.29 0.30
C TYR A 18 -6.44 0.76 -0.11
N GLY A 19 -7.12 1.40 0.82
CA GLY A 19 -8.35 2.13 0.57
C GLY A 19 -8.08 3.52 0.02
N PRO A 20 -9.13 4.32 -0.20
CA PRO A 20 -8.98 5.68 -0.68
C PRO A 20 -8.39 6.56 0.42
N VAL A 21 -7.68 7.61 0.01
CA VAL A 21 -7.28 8.66 0.95
C VAL A 21 -8.54 9.43 1.37
N ALA A 22 -8.80 9.46 2.68
CA ALA A 22 -9.93 10.18 3.26
C ALA A 22 -9.42 11.32 4.16
N THR A 23 -10.05 12.49 4.05
CA THR A 23 -9.77 13.61 4.97
C THR A 23 -10.51 13.36 6.28
N ALA A 24 -9.76 13.16 7.36
CA ALA A 24 -10.27 12.89 8.70
C ALA A 24 -10.49 14.17 9.52
N TYR A 25 -9.73 15.23 9.21
CA TYR A 25 -9.84 16.54 9.84
C TYR A 25 -9.39 17.62 8.85
N TYR A 26 -10.02 18.78 8.91
CA TYR A 26 -9.66 19.94 8.11
C TYR A 26 -9.93 21.22 8.89
N ALA A 27 -8.97 22.14 8.86
CA ALA A 27 -9.09 23.49 9.37
C ALA A 27 -8.29 24.45 8.47
N VAL A 28 -8.33 25.75 8.78
CA VAL A 28 -7.57 26.75 8.02
C VAL A 28 -6.09 26.36 8.02
N LEU A 29 -5.56 26.06 6.82
CA LEU A 29 -4.16 25.67 6.58
C LEU A 29 -3.69 24.37 7.27
N GLU A 30 -4.63 23.55 7.75
CA GLU A 30 -4.32 22.28 8.43
C GLU A 30 -5.23 21.17 7.94
N PHE A 31 -4.67 19.98 7.77
CA PHE A 31 -5.46 18.82 7.36
C PHE A 31 -4.87 17.54 7.92
N LEU A 32 -5.74 16.62 8.30
CA LEU A 32 -5.38 15.23 8.56
C LEU A 32 -6.02 14.37 7.49
N GLN A 33 -5.20 13.66 6.75
CA GLN A 33 -5.64 12.60 5.85
C GLN A 33 -5.29 11.25 6.47
N ILE A 34 -6.15 10.27 6.19
CA ILE A 34 -5.84 8.88 6.47
C ILE A 34 -5.96 8.04 5.22
N ARG A 35 -5.28 6.89 5.23
CA ARG A 35 -5.45 5.86 4.22
C ARG A 35 -5.57 4.50 4.91
N PRO A 36 -6.79 3.94 4.99
CA PRO A 36 -6.98 2.59 5.51
C PRO A 36 -6.23 1.56 4.67
N PHE A 37 -5.74 0.50 5.29
CA PHE A 37 -5.07 -0.59 4.60
C PHE A 37 -5.28 -1.94 5.30
N TYR A 38 -5.02 -3.00 4.53
CA TYR A 38 -4.80 -4.35 5.04
C TYR A 38 -3.51 -4.90 4.42
N SER A 39 -2.60 -5.38 5.24
CA SER A 39 -1.35 -6.04 4.89
C SER A 39 -1.41 -7.49 5.38
N MET A 40 -0.84 -8.43 4.60
CA MET A 40 -0.75 -9.82 5.04
C MET A 40 0.20 -9.99 6.24
N LYS A 41 1.18 -9.10 6.41
CA LYS A 41 2.15 -9.14 7.51
C LYS A 41 1.72 -8.33 8.73
N SER A 42 1.28 -7.10 8.50
CA SER A 42 0.98 -6.14 9.57
C SER A 42 -0.49 -6.12 9.99
N GLY A 43 -1.35 -6.83 9.24
CA GLY A 43 -2.79 -6.87 9.51
C GLY A 43 -3.51 -5.60 9.08
N TYR A 44 -4.43 -5.13 9.93
CA TYR A 44 -5.34 -4.03 9.61
C TYR A 44 -4.85 -2.72 10.21
N GLY A 45 -5.05 -1.61 9.50
CA GLY A 45 -4.68 -0.31 10.03
C GLY A 45 -5.00 0.86 9.12
N PHE A 46 -4.50 2.03 9.45
CA PHE A 46 -4.52 3.18 8.56
C PHE A 46 -3.25 4.02 8.71
N GLU A 47 -2.78 4.54 7.59
CA GLU A 47 -1.75 5.57 7.56
C GLU A 47 -2.39 6.92 7.91
N THR A 48 -1.59 7.81 8.50
CA THR A 48 -1.96 9.19 8.81
C THR A 48 -0.99 10.13 8.12
N ARG A 49 -1.50 11.25 7.62
CA ARG A 49 -0.72 12.36 7.06
C ARG A 49 -1.33 13.66 7.54
N PHE A 50 -0.65 14.32 8.46
CA PHE A 50 -1.04 15.61 9.00
C PHE A 50 -0.20 16.73 8.38
N GLY A 51 -0.84 17.67 7.70
CA GLY A 51 -0.22 18.89 7.21
C GLY A 51 -0.61 20.08 8.08
N SER A 52 0.36 20.87 8.54
CA SER A 52 0.11 22.11 9.30
C SER A 52 1.31 23.05 9.29
N TYR A 53 1.13 24.31 9.70
CA TYR A 53 2.21 25.31 9.76
C TYR A 53 2.94 25.34 11.12
N GLY A 54 2.73 24.33 11.97
CA GLY A 54 3.42 24.15 13.25
C GLY A 54 3.50 22.68 13.63
N LYS A 55 4.51 22.25 14.40
CA LYS A 55 4.62 20.84 14.79
C LYS A 55 3.46 20.45 15.71
N ALA A 56 2.80 19.34 15.41
CA ALA A 56 1.89 18.69 16.36
C ALA A 56 2.64 17.68 17.24
N SER A 57 3.63 16.98 16.67
CA SER A 57 4.42 15.95 17.37
C SER A 57 3.54 14.91 18.06
N PHE A 58 2.66 14.29 17.28
CA PHE A 58 1.80 13.20 17.74
C PHE A 58 2.62 12.05 18.30
N VAL A 59 2.15 11.51 19.43
CA VAL A 59 2.75 10.40 20.15
C VAL A 59 1.74 9.32 20.49
N GLU A 60 0.45 9.65 20.51
CA GLU A 60 -0.61 8.71 20.85
C GLU A 60 -1.82 8.88 19.93
N VAL A 61 -2.57 7.79 19.77
CA VAL A 61 -3.89 7.80 19.13
C VAL A 61 -4.87 7.06 20.02
N TRP A 62 -6.06 7.64 20.18
CA TRP A 62 -7.11 7.12 21.04
C TRP A 62 -8.42 7.02 20.28
N SER A 63 -9.23 5.99 20.55
CA SER A 63 -10.59 5.87 20.06
C SER A 63 -11.49 5.31 21.17
N PHE A 64 -12.60 5.99 21.46
CA PHE A 64 -13.59 5.58 22.49
C PHE A 64 -12.99 5.09 23.82
N GLY A 65 -11.97 5.80 24.33
CA GLY A 65 -11.31 5.46 25.62
C GLY A 65 -10.24 4.38 25.54
N LYS A 66 -9.99 3.80 24.36
CA LYS A 66 -8.92 2.84 24.10
C LYS A 66 -7.74 3.53 23.40
N GLN A 67 -6.53 3.35 23.92
CA GLN A 67 -5.31 3.74 23.22
C GLN A 67 -5.03 2.73 22.10
N LEU A 68 -4.74 3.23 20.91
CA LEU A 68 -4.43 2.42 19.74
C LEU A 68 -2.91 2.29 19.59
N ASP A 69 -2.49 1.23 18.91
CA ASP A 69 -1.09 1.05 18.54
C ASP A 69 -0.73 2.06 17.44
N TYR A 70 0.04 3.07 17.83
CA TYR A 70 0.47 4.15 16.97
C TYR A 70 1.98 4.14 16.81
N SER A 71 2.43 4.04 15.56
CA SER A 71 3.82 4.20 15.18
C SER A 71 4.01 5.55 14.49
N LYS A 72 4.90 6.37 15.05
CA LYS A 72 5.27 7.65 14.46
C LYS A 72 6.07 7.43 13.18
N GLY A 73 5.71 8.14 12.11
CA GLY A 73 6.43 8.16 10.85
C GLY A 73 7.41 9.31 10.75
N VAL A 74 7.50 9.89 9.55
CA VAL A 74 8.42 10.99 9.26
C VAL A 74 7.79 12.34 9.56
N SER A 75 8.63 13.32 9.90
CA SER A 75 8.25 14.74 9.99
C SER A 75 9.13 15.53 9.05
N GLN A 76 8.54 16.13 8.03
CA GLN A 76 9.28 16.83 6.98
C GLN A 76 8.68 18.20 6.67
N LYS A 77 9.55 19.18 6.38
CA LYS A 77 9.13 20.47 5.86
C LYS A 77 8.83 20.32 4.37
N ARG A 78 7.72 20.89 3.94
CA ARG A 78 7.29 20.98 2.55
C ARG A 78 7.45 22.43 2.09
N ILE A 79 6.44 22.95 1.40
CA ILE A 79 6.49 24.24 0.71
C ILE A 79 6.52 25.40 1.73
N CYS A 80 7.35 26.41 1.47
CA CYS A 80 7.50 27.62 2.27
C CYS A 80 7.27 28.86 1.37
N PHE A 81 6.02 29.25 1.13
CA PHE A 81 5.70 30.43 0.29
C PHE A 81 5.65 31.71 1.15
N GLN A 82 6.80 32.35 1.37
CA GLN A 82 6.91 33.62 2.13
C GLN A 82 6.25 33.61 3.54
N ALA A 83 6.01 32.41 4.07
CA ALA A 83 5.36 32.11 5.32
C ALA A 83 6.13 30.95 5.98
N PRO A 84 5.82 30.56 7.24
CA PRO A 84 6.38 29.36 7.84
C PRO A 84 6.17 28.15 6.90
N CYS A 85 7.10 27.21 6.87
CA CYS A 85 6.97 26.03 6.02
C CYS A 85 5.79 25.17 6.48
N LEU A 86 5.04 24.60 5.52
CA LEU A 86 4.12 23.51 5.82
C LEU A 86 4.93 22.33 6.36
N ILE A 87 4.58 21.83 7.53
CA ILE A 87 5.14 20.64 8.14
C ILE A 87 4.17 19.49 7.89
N GLU A 88 4.70 18.40 7.36
CA GLU A 88 3.99 17.16 7.14
C GLU A 88 4.49 16.11 8.13
N GLU A 89 3.60 15.60 8.97
CA GLU A 89 3.86 14.51 9.91
C GLU A 89 3.07 13.28 9.48
N THR A 90 3.74 12.15 9.29
CA THR A 90 3.10 10.88 8.99
C THR A 90 3.13 9.93 10.19
N GLY A 91 2.30 8.90 10.15
CA GLY A 91 2.30 7.82 11.12
C GLY A 91 1.39 6.69 10.71
N LEU A 92 1.41 5.62 11.47
CA LEU A 92 0.67 4.39 11.22
C LEU A 92 -0.13 4.04 12.47
N VAL A 93 -1.39 3.62 12.30
CA VAL A 93 -2.22 3.08 13.38
C VAL A 93 -2.60 1.66 13.01
N LEU A 94 -2.30 0.69 13.88
CA LEU A 94 -2.77 -0.68 13.74
C LEU A 94 -4.08 -0.88 14.49
N LEU A 95 -4.97 -1.66 13.88
CA LEU A 95 -6.29 -1.98 14.41
C LEU A 95 -6.46 -3.51 14.45
N GLY A 96 -7.23 -3.98 15.43
CA GLY A 96 -7.73 -5.35 15.40
C GLY A 96 -8.74 -5.53 14.26
N GLU A 97 -8.88 -6.75 13.75
CA GLU A 97 -9.83 -7.05 12.68
C GLU A 97 -11.27 -6.65 13.04
N ALA A 98 -11.69 -6.93 14.28
CA ALA A 98 -13.02 -6.56 14.77
C ALA A 98 -13.24 -5.04 14.74
N ASP A 99 -12.27 -4.28 15.23
CA ASP A 99 -12.30 -2.81 15.24
C ASP A 99 -12.34 -2.25 13.81
N PHE A 100 -11.56 -2.84 12.89
CA PHE A 100 -11.54 -2.43 11.49
C PHE A 100 -12.87 -2.74 10.76
N ARG A 101 -13.47 -3.91 11.03
CA ARG A 101 -14.80 -4.26 10.48
C ARG A 101 -15.89 -3.36 11.05
N ALA A 102 -15.83 -3.02 12.34
CA ALA A 102 -16.72 -2.04 12.93
C ALA A 102 -16.56 -0.65 12.30
N ALA A 103 -15.32 -0.24 12.03
CA ALA A 103 -15.02 0.99 11.29
C ALA A 103 -15.61 0.99 9.88
N ALA A 104 -15.58 -0.15 9.18
CA ALA A 104 -16.17 -0.33 7.85
C ALA A 104 -17.71 -0.28 7.83
N GLN A 105 -18.38 -0.39 8.98
CA GLN A 105 -19.82 -0.30 9.10
C GLN A 105 -20.26 1.08 9.62
N ASN A 106 -19.58 1.59 10.64
CA ASN A 106 -20.04 2.75 11.41
C ASN A 106 -19.20 4.02 11.14
N GLY A 107 -18.12 3.89 10.38
CA GLY A 107 -17.06 4.89 10.34
C GLY A 107 -16.16 4.81 11.55
N PHE A 108 -15.15 5.66 11.59
CA PHE A 108 -14.13 5.65 12.64
C PHE A 108 -13.89 7.05 13.17
N ALA A 109 -13.93 7.20 14.49
CA ALA A 109 -13.62 8.44 15.17
C ALA A 109 -12.44 8.20 16.13
N PHE A 110 -11.50 9.13 16.15
CA PHE A 110 -10.28 8.99 16.94
C PHE A 110 -9.72 10.37 17.32
N ALA A 111 -8.86 10.39 18.32
CA ALA A 111 -8.09 11.54 18.72
C ALA A 111 -6.60 11.24 18.55
N MET A 112 -5.87 12.08 17.83
CA MET A 112 -4.41 12.07 17.83
C MET A 112 -3.94 13.08 18.89
N VAL A 113 -3.09 12.62 19.80
CA VAL A 113 -2.55 13.41 20.90
C VAL A 113 -1.05 13.55 20.70
N GLY A 114 -0.60 14.79 20.60
CA GLY A 114 0.79 15.16 20.51
C GLY A 114 1.19 16.06 21.68
N LYS A 115 2.49 16.29 21.83
CA LYS A 115 3.02 17.13 22.91
C LYS A 115 2.47 18.56 22.89
N LEU A 116 2.11 19.05 21.71
CA LEU A 116 1.71 20.44 21.50
C LEU A 116 0.22 20.58 21.18
N ARG A 117 -0.45 19.51 20.72
CA ARG A 117 -1.79 19.58 20.14
C ARG A 117 -2.56 18.28 20.28
N ARG A 118 -3.88 18.40 20.31
CA ARG A 118 -4.82 17.30 20.18
C ARG A 118 -5.76 17.58 19.01
N ILE A 119 -5.94 16.58 18.14
CA ILE A 119 -6.85 16.67 16.99
C ILE A 119 -7.81 15.50 17.02
N ASN A 120 -9.09 15.76 16.81
CA ASN A 120 -10.10 14.71 16.67
C ASN A 120 -10.39 14.51 15.18
N GLY A 121 -10.14 13.30 14.69
CA GLY A 121 -10.42 12.88 13.33
C GLY A 121 -11.69 12.04 13.26
N LYS A 122 -12.42 12.15 12.14
CA LYS A 122 -13.56 11.29 11.82
C LYS A 122 -13.53 10.89 10.35
N VAL A 123 -13.76 9.62 10.06
CA VAL A 123 -13.71 9.07 8.70
C VAL A 123 -14.94 8.22 8.46
N SER A 124 -15.45 8.27 7.22
CA SER A 124 -16.63 7.52 6.82
C SER A 124 -16.35 6.02 6.71
N ALA A 125 -17.42 5.23 6.90
CA ALA A 125 -17.38 3.78 6.79
C ALA A 125 -16.86 3.29 5.42
N GLN A 126 -17.16 4.06 4.36
CA GLN A 126 -16.80 3.72 2.98
C GLN A 126 -15.29 3.50 2.81
N ALA A 127 -14.44 4.34 3.40
CA ALA A 127 -12.99 4.25 3.21
C ALA A 127 -12.41 2.92 3.72
N PHE A 128 -12.97 2.38 4.82
CA PHE A 128 -12.60 1.08 5.37
C PHE A 128 -13.26 -0.08 4.62
N GLY A 129 -14.52 0.10 4.20
CA GLY A 129 -15.25 -0.90 3.43
C GLY A 129 -14.60 -1.25 2.09
N GLU A 130 -13.97 -0.28 1.42
CA GLU A 130 -13.24 -0.52 0.17
C GLU A 130 -12.01 -1.42 0.37
N VAL A 131 -11.29 -1.29 1.49
CA VAL A 131 -10.19 -2.19 1.84
C VAL A 131 -10.67 -3.63 2.00
N LEU A 132 -11.82 -3.84 2.65
CA LEU A 132 -12.37 -5.19 2.84
C LEU A 132 -12.78 -5.84 1.52
N LYS A 133 -13.28 -5.05 0.56
CA LYS A 133 -13.57 -5.52 -0.81
C LYS A 133 -12.28 -5.93 -1.54
N LEU A 134 -11.24 -5.10 -1.45
CA LEU A 134 -9.93 -5.39 -2.06
C LEU A 134 -9.21 -6.56 -1.39
N LYS A 135 -9.34 -6.72 -0.07
CA LYS A 135 -8.80 -7.88 0.66
C LYS A 135 -9.31 -9.19 0.08
N GLY A 136 -10.59 -9.26 -0.31
CA GLY A 136 -11.14 -10.45 -0.96
C GLY A 136 -10.46 -10.84 -2.28
N GLN A 137 -9.72 -9.90 -2.89
CA GLN A 137 -8.94 -10.10 -4.12
C GLN A 137 -7.46 -10.41 -3.84
N LEU A 138 -7.00 -10.24 -2.60
CA LEU A 138 -5.68 -10.70 -2.16
C LEU A 138 -5.75 -12.23 -2.00
N ALA A 139 -5.50 -12.96 -3.08
CA ALA A 139 -5.36 -14.41 -2.99
C ALA A 139 -4.15 -14.75 -2.12
N PRO A 140 -4.24 -15.73 -1.20
CA PRO A 140 -3.03 -16.38 -0.71
C PRO A 140 -2.30 -16.92 -1.94
N ALA A 141 -1.01 -16.64 -2.08
CA ALA A 141 -0.15 -17.25 -3.09
C ALA A 141 0.02 -18.76 -2.80
N LEU A 142 -1.05 -19.53 -2.96
CA LEU A 142 -1.08 -20.99 -2.95
C LEU A 142 -1.82 -21.46 -4.21
N SER A 143 -1.40 -20.97 -5.38
CA SER A 143 -1.66 -21.59 -6.70
C SER A 143 -0.92 -20.81 -7.79
N ALA A 144 0.40 -20.84 -7.73
CA ALA A 144 1.25 -20.69 -8.91
C ALA A 144 2.61 -21.31 -8.59
N VAL A 145 2.63 -22.63 -8.39
CA VAL A 145 3.79 -23.38 -8.88
C VAL A 145 3.72 -23.23 -10.39
N GLN A 146 4.24 -22.11 -10.91
CA GLN A 146 4.65 -22.08 -12.29
C GLN A 146 5.65 -23.23 -12.41
N PRO A 147 5.44 -24.22 -13.31
CA PRO A 147 6.54 -25.09 -13.67
C PRO A 147 7.71 -24.17 -14.05
N PRO A 148 8.95 -24.48 -13.61
CA PRO A 148 10.10 -23.64 -13.90
C PRO A 148 10.07 -23.30 -15.39
N PRO A 149 10.32 -22.02 -15.78
CA PRO A 149 10.42 -21.67 -17.18
C PRO A 149 11.38 -22.67 -17.82
N LYS A 150 10.92 -23.35 -18.88
CA LYS A 150 11.74 -24.31 -19.62
C LYS A 150 13.13 -23.69 -19.77
N PRO A 151 14.21 -24.40 -19.42
CA PRO A 151 15.54 -23.95 -19.78
C PRO A 151 15.49 -23.61 -21.27
N TYR A 152 16.07 -22.46 -21.62
CA TYR A 152 16.27 -21.94 -22.96
C TYR A 152 16.21 -23.03 -24.04
N PRO A 153 15.56 -22.80 -25.19
CA PRO A 153 15.60 -23.77 -26.28
C PRO A 153 17.07 -24.10 -26.51
N ASP A 154 17.39 -25.39 -26.45
CA ASP A 154 18.71 -25.94 -26.72
C ASP A 154 19.24 -25.26 -27.99
N LEU A 155 20.13 -24.28 -27.81
CA LEU A 155 21.21 -24.06 -28.74
C LEU A 155 22.14 -25.25 -28.54
N ALA A 156 21.70 -26.40 -29.03
CA ALA A 156 22.54 -27.52 -29.32
C ALA A 156 23.51 -27.05 -30.41
N LEU A 157 24.59 -26.41 -29.98
CA LEU A 157 25.81 -26.32 -30.75
C LEU A 157 26.38 -27.73 -30.79
N GLU A 158 25.95 -28.53 -31.78
CA GLU A 158 26.70 -29.72 -32.12
C GLU A 158 28.04 -29.29 -32.70
N LEU A 159 29.12 -29.62 -31.99
CA LEU A 159 30.47 -29.60 -32.52
C LEU A 159 30.57 -30.72 -33.57
N ASP A 160 30.47 -30.35 -34.84
CA ASP A 160 30.86 -31.25 -35.92
C ASP A 160 32.38 -31.45 -35.87
N GLY A 161 32.80 -32.64 -35.44
CA GLY A 161 34.19 -33.00 -35.15
C GLY A 161 35.12 -33.06 -36.37
N LYS A 162 34.76 -32.46 -37.52
CA LYS A 162 35.59 -32.50 -38.73
C LYS A 162 35.80 -31.21 -39.52
N SER A 163 35.23 -30.04 -39.18
CA SER A 163 35.58 -28.83 -39.96
C SER A 163 35.49 -27.44 -39.30
N GLY A 164 35.10 -27.30 -38.03
CA GLY A 164 35.34 -26.05 -37.28
C GLY A 164 34.68 -24.76 -37.81
N GLU A 165 33.50 -24.81 -38.42
CA GLU A 165 32.69 -23.61 -38.73
C GLU A 165 31.20 -23.79 -38.39
N LEU A 166 30.56 -22.71 -37.93
CA LEU A 166 29.16 -22.66 -37.49
C LEU A 166 28.25 -22.08 -38.59
N ARG A 167 27.18 -22.79 -38.96
CA ARG A 167 26.09 -22.25 -39.80
C ARG A 167 24.71 -22.46 -39.17
N PRO A 168 23.82 -21.44 -39.18
CA PRO A 168 22.43 -21.60 -38.75
C PRO A 168 21.61 -22.44 -39.75
N ARG A 169 20.73 -23.31 -39.24
CA ARG A 169 19.78 -24.09 -40.04
C ARG A 169 18.56 -23.25 -40.37
N GLU A 170 18.20 -23.23 -41.65
CA GLU A 170 17.05 -22.51 -42.22
C GLU A 170 15.72 -23.04 -41.64
N GLN A 171 14.82 -22.13 -41.25
CA GLN A 171 13.51 -22.44 -40.68
C GLN A 171 12.57 -22.99 -41.75
N ALA A 172 12.11 -24.23 -41.61
CA ALA A 172 11.00 -24.77 -42.38
C ALA A 172 9.67 -24.18 -41.84
N GLN A 173 8.94 -23.46 -42.69
CA GLN A 173 7.58 -22.99 -42.43
C GLN A 173 6.59 -24.17 -42.31
N PRO A 174 5.59 -24.13 -41.41
CA PRO A 174 4.49 -25.09 -41.44
C PRO A 174 3.45 -24.69 -42.51
N ALA A 175 2.95 -25.70 -43.22
CA ALA A 175 1.89 -25.60 -44.22
C ALA A 175 0.55 -25.17 -43.59
N VAL A 176 -0.15 -24.28 -44.29
CA VAL A 176 -1.54 -23.89 -44.02
C VAL A 176 -2.44 -24.87 -44.78
N GLU A 177 -3.30 -25.60 -44.07
CA GLU A 177 -4.39 -26.36 -44.67
C GLU A 177 -5.71 -25.64 -44.33
N SER A 178 -6.41 -25.22 -45.38
CA SER A 178 -7.69 -24.51 -45.36
C SER A 178 -8.83 -25.49 -45.63
N ASP A 179 -9.97 -25.29 -44.98
CA ASP A 179 -11.31 -25.62 -45.50
C ASP A 179 -11.84 -24.41 -46.30
#